data_AF-A0A966A5X7-F1
#
_entry.id   AF-A0A966A5X7-F1
#
_cell.length_a   1.000
_cell.length_b   1.000
_cell.length_c   1.000
_cell.angle_alpha   90.00
_cell.angle_beta   90.00
_cell.angle_gamma   90.00
#
_symmetry.space_group_name_H-M   'P 1'
#
loop_
_entity.id
_entity.type
_entity.pdbx_description
1 polymer ?
#
loop_
_entity_poly.entity_id
_entity_poly.type
_entity_poly.pdbx_seq_one_letter_code
_entity_poly.pdbx_strand_id
1 'polypeptide(L)'
;MTTASGLHWSSRFTFIMAAVGCAVGLGNIWLFPYTAGVSGGGAFVLIYLAAVVVLALPVLMAELMIGRRGAAGPPAAIEAVARESGRSRNWRWMGIFLGGVGAVLALAFYGVVGGWTMAYSFKLAAGQFQDVDAQAATLIFDDLNGEAGSLLPWVTAFFAATVFISARGLHAGIENAVKVMMPTLFFMLVTMVIYAAVVGDLGRALTFLFQPDFSKVNSQVVLAAFGQAFFSVSVGIANMMAYGAYMDRSTNLPASAAMIVGADTAVALLAGLAIFPIIFMYGLEPAGGPGLVFMTLPFAFGQVTGGLVFGTVFFVLLFFAALTSAIGMLEAPVAWLSDATRLSRRMAALTAGSIAFTLCLLAALSFNELAGFYPLGTISIFENKGFFDLFVYAVTQFLMPIGGMLTVVFAGWLVKKQFS
;
A
#
# COMPACT_ATOMS: atom_id res chain seq x y z
N MET A 1 -27.55 14.71 9.81
CA MET A 1 -27.42 13.29 10.20
C MET A 1 -27.49 12.47 8.94
N THR A 2 -26.36 11.94 8.49
CA THR A 2 -26.29 10.98 7.38
C THR A 2 -25.71 9.72 7.96
N THR A 3 -26.58 8.81 8.40
CA THR A 3 -26.25 7.38 8.43
C THR A 3 -25.72 6.99 7.06
N ALA A 4 -24.79 6.03 6.96
CA ALA A 4 -24.20 5.57 5.70
C ALA A 4 -25.21 5.10 4.62
N SER A 5 -26.52 5.12 4.90
CA SER A 5 -27.65 4.76 4.05
C SER A 5 -27.91 5.67 2.84
N GLY A 6 -26.89 6.26 2.22
CA GLY A 6 -27.04 7.06 0.99
C GLY A 6 -25.77 7.54 0.30
N LEU A 7 -24.57 7.18 0.79
CA LEU A 7 -23.32 7.51 0.11
C LEU A 7 -22.95 6.36 -0.84
N HIS A 8 -22.86 6.67 -2.12
CA HIS A 8 -22.47 5.73 -3.17
C HIS A 8 -21.37 6.33 -4.03
N TRP A 9 -20.60 5.50 -4.71
CA TRP A 9 -19.68 5.97 -5.74
C TRP A 9 -20.47 6.62 -6.90
N SER A 10 -19.95 7.72 -7.47
CA SER A 10 -20.57 8.44 -8.58
C SER A 10 -20.72 7.59 -9.85
N SER A 11 -19.86 6.60 -10.02
CA SER A 11 -19.95 5.63 -11.12
C SER A 11 -19.17 4.36 -10.81
N ARG A 12 -19.45 3.29 -11.54
CA ARG A 12 -18.64 2.05 -11.51
C ARG A 12 -17.17 2.31 -11.84
N PHE A 13 -16.90 3.18 -12.80
CA PHE A 13 -15.53 3.55 -13.16
C PHE A 13 -14.82 4.24 -11.99
N THR A 14 -15.50 5.17 -11.31
CA THR A 14 -14.93 5.84 -10.14
C THR A 14 -14.62 4.86 -9.02
N PHE A 15 -15.53 3.91 -8.73
CA PHE A 15 -15.27 2.84 -7.77
C PHE A 15 -14.04 2.02 -8.13
N ILE A 16 -13.93 1.55 -9.38
CA ILE A 16 -12.78 0.76 -9.83
C ILE A 16 -11.50 1.57 -9.70
N MET A 17 -11.48 2.83 -10.15
CA MET A 17 -10.30 3.70 -10.03
C MET A 17 -9.90 3.94 -8.57
N ALA A 18 -10.87 4.09 -7.67
CA ALA A 18 -10.59 4.24 -6.26
C ALA A 18 -10.01 2.95 -5.66
N ALA A 19 -10.62 1.80 -5.94
CA ALA A 19 -10.14 0.51 -5.45
C ALA A 19 -8.78 0.15 -6.04
N VAL A 20 -8.55 0.40 -7.33
CA VAL A 20 -7.22 0.26 -7.95
C VAL A 20 -6.22 1.20 -7.28
N GLY A 21 -6.57 2.45 -7.01
CA GLY A 21 -5.66 3.37 -6.30
C GLY A 21 -5.41 3.03 -4.84
N CYS A 22 -6.32 2.28 -4.20
CA CYS A 22 -6.09 1.73 -2.87
C CYS A 22 -5.12 0.54 -2.91
N ALA A 23 -5.22 -0.32 -3.94
CA ALA A 23 -4.33 -1.46 -4.14
C ALA A 23 -2.95 -1.02 -4.66
N VAL A 24 -2.93 -0.29 -5.78
CA VAL A 24 -1.73 0.25 -6.43
C VAL A 24 -1.08 1.29 -5.53
N GLY A 25 0.05 0.91 -4.95
CA GLY A 25 0.77 1.75 -4.00
C GLY A 25 2.27 1.47 -3.94
N LEU A 26 2.84 1.72 -2.77
CA LEU A 26 4.21 1.33 -2.42
C LEU A 26 4.40 -0.19 -2.53
N GLY A 27 3.35 -0.99 -2.38
CA GLY A 27 3.40 -2.43 -2.60
C GLY A 27 3.90 -2.79 -3.99
N ASN A 28 3.42 -2.10 -5.03
CA ASN A 28 3.67 -2.43 -6.43
C ASN A 28 4.95 -1.79 -6.96
N ILE A 29 5.20 -0.54 -6.60
CA ILE A 29 6.30 0.24 -7.21
C ILE A 29 7.58 0.14 -6.39
N TRP A 30 7.47 -0.11 -5.09
CA TRP A 30 8.61 -0.18 -4.18
C TRP A 30 8.86 -1.61 -3.67
N LEU A 31 7.87 -2.23 -3.03
CA LEU A 31 8.06 -3.52 -2.35
C LEU A 31 8.16 -4.70 -3.33
N PHE A 32 7.39 -4.69 -4.41
CA PHE A 32 7.42 -5.77 -5.41
C PHE A 32 8.78 -5.89 -6.10
N PRO A 33 9.37 -4.83 -6.69
CA PRO A 33 10.69 -4.93 -7.32
C PRO A 33 11.77 -5.34 -6.33
N TYR A 34 11.73 -4.81 -5.10
CA TYR A 34 12.64 -5.25 -4.04
C TYR A 34 12.50 -6.75 -3.75
N THR A 35 11.29 -7.22 -3.47
CA THR A 35 11.03 -8.62 -3.11
C THR A 35 11.37 -9.55 -4.26
N ALA A 36 11.03 -9.20 -5.51
CA ALA A 36 11.42 -9.94 -6.70
C ALA A 36 12.95 -9.99 -6.86
N GLY A 37 13.63 -8.87 -6.59
CA GLY A 37 15.07 -8.73 -6.55
C GLY A 37 15.77 -9.76 -5.67
N VAL A 38 15.34 -9.84 -4.41
CA VAL A 38 15.98 -10.71 -3.39
C VAL A 38 15.44 -12.14 -3.36
N SER A 39 14.33 -12.42 -4.06
CA SER A 39 13.63 -13.72 -4.01
C SER A 39 13.75 -14.55 -5.30
N GLY A 40 14.72 -14.25 -6.16
CA GLY A 40 15.01 -15.06 -7.34
C GLY A 40 14.20 -14.71 -8.59
N GLY A 41 13.75 -13.46 -8.71
CA GLY A 41 13.18 -12.91 -9.95
C GLY A 41 11.95 -13.69 -10.44
N GLY A 42 12.03 -14.25 -11.65
CA GLY A 42 10.89 -14.83 -12.35
C GLY A 42 10.20 -15.98 -11.63
N ALA A 43 10.93 -16.77 -10.83
CA ALA A 43 10.31 -17.83 -10.03
C ALA A 43 9.42 -17.24 -8.93
N PHE A 44 9.89 -16.19 -8.25
CA PHE A 44 9.08 -15.42 -7.31
C PHE A 44 7.87 -14.78 -8.01
N VAL A 45 8.06 -14.15 -9.17
CA VAL A 45 6.97 -13.51 -9.92
C VAL A 45 5.87 -14.53 -10.23
N LEU A 46 6.22 -15.73 -10.68
CA LEU A 46 5.24 -16.79 -10.98
C LEU A 46 4.44 -17.21 -9.72
N ILE A 47 5.12 -17.41 -8.59
CA ILE A 47 4.47 -17.79 -7.33
C ILE A 47 3.59 -16.65 -6.81
N TYR A 48 4.05 -15.40 -6.93
CA TYR A 48 3.28 -14.21 -6.59
C TYR A 48 2.00 -14.11 -7.44
N LEU A 49 2.08 -14.29 -8.76
CA LEU A 49 0.91 -14.28 -9.64
C LEU A 49 -0.10 -15.37 -9.27
N ALA A 50 0.38 -16.57 -8.95
CA ALA A 50 -0.48 -17.65 -8.47
C ALA A 50 -1.14 -17.29 -7.13
N ALA A 51 -0.39 -16.70 -6.19
CA ALA A 51 -0.92 -16.26 -4.90
C ALA A 51 -1.96 -15.14 -5.06
N VAL A 52 -1.75 -14.20 -5.97
CA VAL A 52 -2.70 -13.13 -6.30
C VAL A 52 -4.04 -13.72 -6.77
N VAL A 53 -4.01 -14.70 -7.68
CA VAL A 53 -5.24 -15.30 -8.24
C VAL A 53 -5.91 -16.24 -7.25
N VAL A 54 -5.15 -17.08 -6.56
CA VAL A 54 -5.69 -18.16 -5.71
C VAL A 54 -6.05 -17.68 -4.31
N LEU A 55 -5.34 -16.67 -3.78
CA LEU A 55 -5.50 -16.21 -2.40
C LEU A 55 -6.07 -14.78 -2.35
N ALA A 56 -5.38 -13.81 -2.96
CA ALA A 56 -5.74 -12.40 -2.80
C ALA A 56 -7.09 -12.05 -3.47
N LEU A 57 -7.34 -12.55 -4.68
CA LEU A 57 -8.58 -12.30 -5.42
C LEU A 57 -9.83 -12.81 -4.67
N PRO A 58 -9.88 -14.06 -4.16
CA PRO A 58 -11.01 -14.50 -3.32
C PRO A 58 -11.20 -13.66 -2.05
N VAL A 59 -10.12 -13.26 -1.38
CA VAL A 59 -10.20 -12.39 -0.19
C VAL A 59 -10.75 -11.03 -0.56
N LEU A 60 -10.29 -10.44 -1.68
CA LEU A 60 -10.79 -9.16 -2.19
C LEU A 60 -12.30 -9.25 -2.48
N MET A 61 -12.73 -10.32 -3.15
CA MET A 61 -14.15 -10.55 -3.42
C MET A 61 -14.95 -10.63 -2.13
N ALA A 62 -14.45 -11.35 -1.13
CA ALA A 62 -15.09 -11.47 0.17
C ALA A 62 -15.19 -10.10 0.89
N GLU A 63 -14.11 -9.32 0.95
CA GLU A 63 -14.14 -7.99 1.56
C GLU A 63 -15.14 -7.05 0.87
N LEU A 64 -15.09 -6.96 -0.47
CA LEU A 64 -16.02 -6.15 -1.24
C LEU A 64 -17.48 -6.59 -1.04
N MET A 65 -17.71 -7.90 -0.95
CA MET A 65 -19.05 -8.47 -0.76
C MET A 65 -19.60 -8.09 0.62
N ILE A 66 -18.80 -8.29 1.68
CA ILE A 66 -19.18 -7.94 3.06
C ILE A 66 -19.49 -6.45 3.14
N GLY A 67 -18.60 -5.61 2.60
CA GLY A 67 -18.76 -4.16 2.56
C GLY A 67 -20.05 -3.75 1.87
N ARG A 68 -20.24 -4.18 0.60
CA ARG A 68 -21.42 -3.84 -0.20
C ARG A 68 -22.72 -4.30 0.42
N ARG A 69 -22.71 -5.50 0.99
CA ARG A 69 -23.92 -6.08 1.59
C ARG A 69 -24.31 -5.35 2.87
N GLY A 70 -23.32 -5.09 3.73
CA GLY A 70 -23.49 -4.39 5.00
C GLY A 70 -23.72 -2.89 4.87
N ALA A 71 -23.29 -2.26 3.77
CA ALA A 71 -23.47 -0.84 3.46
C ALA A 71 -23.07 0.11 4.61
N ALA A 72 -21.99 -0.25 5.31
CA ALA A 72 -21.46 0.45 6.47
C ALA A 72 -19.94 0.20 6.58
N GLY A 73 -19.26 0.93 7.46
CA GLY A 73 -17.86 0.70 7.81
C GLY A 73 -17.61 -0.71 8.37
N PRO A 74 -16.36 -1.20 8.35
CA PRO A 74 -16.08 -2.64 8.51
C PRO A 74 -16.73 -3.33 9.72
N PRO A 75 -16.68 -2.79 10.95
CA PRO A 75 -17.32 -3.45 12.09
C PRO A 75 -18.83 -3.62 11.94
N ALA A 76 -19.52 -2.57 11.46
CA ALA A 76 -20.96 -2.55 11.30
C ALA A 76 -21.39 -3.42 10.10
N ALA A 77 -20.64 -3.41 9.00
CA ALA A 77 -20.90 -4.27 7.85
C ALA A 77 -20.78 -5.75 8.21
N ILE A 78 -19.73 -6.14 8.93
CA ILE A 78 -19.55 -7.52 9.41
C ILE A 78 -20.68 -7.89 10.39
N GLU A 79 -21.08 -7.01 11.30
CA GLU A 79 -22.20 -7.25 12.22
C GLU A 79 -23.50 -7.51 11.48
N ALA A 80 -23.82 -6.69 10.48
CA ALA A 80 -25.03 -6.81 9.66
C ALA A 80 -25.06 -8.16 8.92
N VAL A 81 -23.99 -8.49 8.21
CA VAL A 81 -23.88 -9.75 7.45
C VAL A 81 -23.91 -10.98 8.37
N ALA A 82 -23.29 -10.88 9.56
CA ALA A 82 -23.32 -11.95 10.57
C ALA A 82 -24.75 -12.19 11.06
N ARG A 83 -25.49 -11.13 11.40
CA ARG A 83 -26.87 -11.21 11.87
C ARG A 83 -27.81 -11.78 10.81
N GLU A 84 -27.71 -11.32 9.57
CA GLU A 84 -28.48 -11.88 8.44
C GLU A 84 -28.23 -13.39 8.27
N SER A 85 -26.99 -13.81 8.54
CA SER A 85 -26.58 -15.21 8.46
C SER A 85 -26.91 -16.03 9.71
N GLY A 86 -27.58 -15.46 10.71
CA GLY A 86 -27.94 -16.13 11.97
C GLY A 86 -26.75 -16.38 12.89
N ARG A 87 -25.69 -15.56 12.77
CA ARG A 87 -24.46 -15.64 13.57
C ARG A 87 -24.40 -14.51 14.60
N SER A 88 -23.52 -14.66 15.58
CA SER A 88 -23.35 -13.68 16.67
C SER A 88 -22.89 -12.31 16.16
N ARG A 89 -23.40 -11.24 16.78
CA ARG A 89 -22.92 -9.87 16.53
C ARG A 89 -21.43 -9.66 16.86
N ASN A 90 -20.84 -10.56 17.66
CA ASN A 90 -19.45 -10.43 18.11
C ASN A 90 -18.43 -10.54 16.97
N TRP A 91 -18.84 -11.02 15.78
CA TRP A 91 -18.00 -10.97 14.59
C TRP A 91 -17.55 -9.55 14.22
N ARG A 92 -18.26 -8.51 14.67
CA ARG A 92 -17.84 -7.11 14.52
C ARG A 92 -16.44 -6.79 15.07
N TRP A 93 -15.94 -7.57 16.05
CA TRP A 93 -14.59 -7.41 16.58
C TRP A 93 -13.51 -7.64 15.52
N MET A 94 -13.80 -8.48 14.51
CA MET A 94 -12.95 -8.63 13.34
C MET A 94 -12.77 -7.29 12.63
N GLY A 95 -13.85 -6.56 12.37
CA GLY A 95 -13.77 -5.24 11.72
C GLY A 95 -13.02 -4.21 12.57
N ILE A 96 -13.18 -4.26 13.89
CA ILE A 96 -12.48 -3.34 14.81
C ILE A 96 -10.98 -3.59 14.78
N PHE A 97 -10.58 -4.86 14.81
CA PHE A 97 -9.17 -5.23 14.81
C PHE A 97 -8.53 -4.98 13.44
N LEU A 98 -9.17 -5.40 12.35
CA LEU A 98 -8.61 -5.26 11.00
C LEU A 98 -8.68 -3.81 10.49
N GLY A 99 -9.88 -3.23 10.45
CA GLY A 99 -10.11 -1.89 9.90
C GLY A 99 -9.89 -0.75 10.88
N GLY A 100 -9.88 -1.03 12.18
CA GLY A 100 -9.55 -0.05 13.22
C GLY A 100 -8.07 -0.05 13.55
N VAL A 101 -7.56 -1.15 14.11
CA VAL A 101 -6.15 -1.24 14.54
C VAL A 101 -5.22 -1.47 13.36
N GLY A 102 -5.51 -2.45 12.50
CA GLY A 102 -4.65 -2.81 11.37
C GLY A 102 -4.48 -1.70 10.35
N ALA A 103 -5.57 -1.09 9.90
CA ALA A 103 -5.51 0.02 8.94
C ALA A 103 -4.80 1.26 9.50
N VAL A 104 -4.99 1.58 10.80
CA VAL A 104 -4.30 2.70 11.45
C VAL A 104 -2.80 2.44 11.62
N LEU A 105 -2.40 1.24 12.04
CA LEU A 105 -1.00 0.86 12.12
C LEU A 105 -0.34 0.82 10.75
N ALA A 106 -1.06 0.34 9.73
CA ALA A 106 -0.60 0.36 8.35
C ALA A 106 -0.32 1.79 7.92
N LEU A 107 -1.30 2.69 8.08
CA LEU A 107 -1.16 4.11 7.74
C LEU A 107 -0.02 4.79 8.50
N ALA A 108 0.25 4.38 9.75
CA ALA A 108 1.31 4.96 10.58
C ALA A 108 2.71 4.76 9.98
N PHE A 109 3.13 3.53 9.68
CA PHE A 109 4.45 3.32 9.05
C PHE A 109 4.44 3.78 7.58
N TYR A 110 3.31 3.61 6.89
CA TYR A 110 3.18 3.96 5.48
C TYR A 110 3.33 5.47 5.26
N GLY A 111 2.90 6.30 6.21
CA GLY A 111 3.10 7.74 6.14
C GLY A 111 4.56 8.19 6.32
N VAL A 112 5.41 7.39 6.99
CA VAL A 112 6.87 7.65 7.00
C VAL A 112 7.42 7.47 5.60
N VAL A 113 7.12 6.34 4.96
CA VAL A 113 7.56 6.05 3.58
C VAL A 113 6.97 7.07 2.61
N GLY A 114 5.70 7.45 2.77
CA GLY A 114 5.06 8.53 2.02
C GLY A 114 5.82 9.86 2.16
N GLY A 115 6.28 10.20 3.36
CA GLY A 115 7.16 11.35 3.61
C GLY A 115 8.48 11.25 2.82
N TRP A 116 9.12 10.07 2.79
CA TRP A 116 10.32 9.85 1.97
C TRP A 116 10.03 10.09 0.49
N THR A 117 8.92 9.57 -0.06
CA THR A 117 8.59 9.78 -1.48
C THR A 117 8.45 11.26 -1.84
N MET A 118 7.85 12.04 -0.95
CA MET A 118 7.69 13.48 -1.12
C MET A 118 9.06 14.16 -1.07
N ALA A 119 9.88 13.88 -0.05
CA ALA A 119 11.23 14.44 0.07
C ALA A 119 12.09 14.16 -1.17
N TYR A 120 12.12 12.91 -1.63
CA TYR A 120 12.94 12.49 -2.76
C TYR A 120 12.49 13.06 -4.11
N SER A 121 11.19 13.33 -4.27
CA SER A 121 10.69 14.07 -5.44
C SER A 121 11.36 15.44 -5.54
N PHE A 122 11.49 16.15 -4.41
CA PHE A 122 12.16 17.46 -4.37
C PHE A 122 13.68 17.35 -4.46
N LYS A 123 14.31 16.39 -3.76
CA LYS A 123 15.77 16.23 -3.79
C LYS A 123 16.29 15.95 -5.20
N LEU A 124 15.61 15.08 -5.96
CA LEU A 124 15.99 14.83 -7.36
C LEU A 124 15.71 16.02 -8.27
N ALA A 125 14.56 16.70 -8.09
CA ALA A 125 14.25 17.89 -8.88
C ALA A 125 15.26 19.03 -8.64
N ALA A 126 15.80 19.12 -7.43
CA ALA A 126 16.84 20.07 -7.04
C ALA A 126 18.26 19.66 -7.49
N GLY A 127 18.42 18.51 -8.15
CA GLY A 127 19.73 18.03 -8.63
C GLY A 127 20.65 17.49 -7.54
N GLN A 128 20.14 17.15 -6.35
CA GLN A 128 20.98 16.66 -5.23
C GLN A 128 21.65 15.30 -5.48
N PHE A 129 21.25 14.58 -6.53
CA PHE A 129 21.85 13.29 -6.93
C PHE A 129 22.65 13.39 -8.23
N GLN A 130 22.91 14.60 -8.73
CA GLN A 130 23.74 14.77 -9.91
C GLN A 130 25.19 14.42 -9.58
N ASP A 131 25.79 13.50 -10.34
CA ASP A 131 27.20 13.11 -10.21
C ASP A 131 27.59 12.64 -8.79
N VAL A 132 26.62 12.14 -8.03
CA VAL A 132 26.78 11.64 -6.66
C VAL A 132 27.24 10.17 -6.69
N ASP A 133 28.17 9.80 -5.81
CA ASP A 133 28.59 8.42 -5.61
C ASP A 133 27.62 7.63 -4.70
N ALA A 134 27.80 6.31 -4.62
CA ALA A 134 26.92 5.46 -3.82
C ALA A 134 26.94 5.80 -2.32
N GLN A 135 28.08 6.26 -1.79
CA GLN A 135 28.21 6.59 -0.37
C GLN A 135 27.45 7.88 -0.03
N ALA A 136 27.59 8.91 -0.86
CA ALA A 136 26.86 10.16 -0.71
C ALA A 136 25.35 9.95 -0.92
N ALA A 137 24.92 9.03 -1.80
CA ALA A 137 23.51 8.65 -1.92
C ALA A 137 22.94 8.02 -0.62
N THR A 138 23.72 7.16 0.05
CA THR A 138 23.37 6.62 1.38
C THR A 138 23.32 7.72 2.43
N LEU A 139 24.32 8.61 2.48
CA LEU A 139 24.35 9.73 3.43
C LEU A 139 23.14 10.65 3.26
N ILE A 140 22.67 10.92 2.04
CA ILE A 140 21.46 11.72 1.82
C ILE A 140 20.21 11.09 2.47
N PHE A 141 20.10 9.75 2.47
CA PHE A 141 19.01 9.05 3.13
C PHE A 141 19.18 9.04 4.65
N ASP A 142 20.40 8.81 5.12
CA ASP A 142 20.73 8.75 6.54
C ASP A 142 20.54 10.13 7.18
N ASP A 143 20.95 11.22 6.53
CA ASP A 143 20.74 12.60 6.99
C ASP A 143 19.25 12.95 7.05
N LEU A 144 18.46 12.50 6.06
CA LEU A 144 17.01 12.70 6.07
C LEU A 144 16.38 12.05 7.30
N ASN A 145 16.80 10.83 7.65
CA ASN A 145 16.20 10.04 8.73
C ASN A 145 16.82 10.31 10.10
N GLY A 146 18.09 10.71 10.14
CA GLY A 146 18.88 10.92 11.35
C GLY A 146 18.50 12.19 12.11
N GLU A 147 17.79 13.11 11.47
CA GLU A 147 17.33 14.35 12.08
C GLU A 147 15.80 14.50 12.01
N ALA A 148 15.15 14.66 13.16
CA ALA A 148 13.71 14.88 13.24
C ALA A 148 13.28 16.14 12.45
N GLY A 149 14.09 17.20 12.48
CA GLY A 149 13.83 18.44 11.73
C GLY A 149 13.82 18.24 10.21
N SER A 150 14.56 17.26 9.71
CA SER A 150 14.64 16.94 8.28
C SER A 150 13.49 16.03 7.83
N LEU A 151 13.12 15.01 8.63
CA LEU A 151 12.08 14.03 8.27
C LEU A 151 10.64 14.52 8.55
N LEU A 152 10.39 15.08 9.73
CA LEU A 152 9.03 15.35 10.22
C LEU A 152 8.22 16.34 9.35
N PRO A 153 8.81 17.36 8.70
CA PRO A 153 8.06 18.23 7.79
C PRO A 153 7.43 17.44 6.63
N TRP A 154 8.15 16.49 6.04
CA TRP A 154 7.64 15.67 4.93
C TRP A 154 6.56 14.70 5.38
N VAL A 155 6.75 14.04 6.53
CA VAL A 155 5.75 13.15 7.13
C VAL A 155 4.47 13.94 7.45
N THR A 156 4.62 15.13 8.03
CA THR A 156 3.49 16.01 8.37
C THR A 156 2.75 16.46 7.11
N ALA A 157 3.47 16.85 6.06
CA ALA A 157 2.87 17.27 4.79
C ALA A 157 2.11 16.12 4.10
N PHE A 158 2.68 14.91 4.10
CA PHE A 158 2.03 13.72 3.57
C PHE A 158 0.73 13.37 4.32
N PHE A 159 0.77 13.39 5.66
CA PHE A 159 -0.41 13.16 6.48
C PHE A 159 -1.45 14.26 6.31
N ALA A 160 -1.03 15.52 6.28
CA ALA A 160 -1.92 16.64 6.05
C ALA A 160 -2.66 16.49 4.71
N ALA A 161 -1.98 16.10 3.64
CA ALA A 161 -2.59 15.83 2.34
C ALA A 161 -3.60 14.67 2.42
N THR A 162 -3.22 13.55 3.05
CA THR A 162 -4.08 12.37 3.21
C THR A 162 -5.37 12.71 3.97
N VAL A 163 -5.23 13.34 5.13
CA VAL A 163 -6.35 13.73 5.99
C VAL A 163 -7.20 14.81 5.33
N PHE A 164 -6.59 15.80 4.66
CA PHE A 164 -7.29 16.84 3.93
C PHE A 164 -8.21 16.25 2.85
N ILE A 165 -7.72 15.30 2.05
CA ILE A 165 -8.51 14.64 1.01
C ILE A 165 -9.65 13.84 1.64
N SER A 166 -9.36 13.00 2.64
CA SER A 166 -10.39 12.18 3.31
C SER A 166 -11.47 13.03 4.02
N ALA A 167 -11.05 14.13 4.66
CA ALA A 167 -11.94 15.05 5.38
C ALA A 167 -12.95 15.78 4.48
N ARG A 168 -12.67 15.91 3.17
CA ARG A 168 -13.60 16.43 2.16
C ARG A 168 -14.67 15.41 1.74
N GLY A 169 -14.59 14.17 2.24
CA GLY A 169 -15.57 13.11 1.99
C GLY A 169 -15.36 12.38 0.67
N LEU A 170 -16.27 11.45 0.39
CA LEU A 170 -16.17 10.52 -0.74
C LEU A 170 -16.06 11.24 -2.08
N HIS A 171 -17.07 12.04 -2.46
CA HIS A 171 -17.11 12.69 -3.78
C HIS A 171 -16.12 13.85 -3.92
N ALA A 172 -16.17 14.83 -3.00
CA ALA A 172 -15.38 16.05 -3.14
C ALA A 172 -13.89 15.86 -2.80
N GLY A 173 -13.54 14.76 -2.13
CA GLY A 173 -12.19 14.39 -1.75
C GLY A 173 -11.69 13.18 -2.54
N ILE A 174 -12.08 11.98 -2.10
CA ILE A 174 -11.51 10.71 -2.57
C ILE A 174 -11.69 10.54 -4.08
N GLU A 175 -12.91 10.69 -4.60
CA GLU A 175 -13.19 10.50 -6.03
C GLU A 175 -12.42 11.47 -6.92
N ASN A 176 -12.34 12.74 -6.53
CA ASN A 176 -11.62 13.76 -7.30
C ASN A 176 -10.11 13.48 -7.31
N ALA A 177 -9.55 13.07 -6.17
CA ALA A 177 -8.14 12.71 -6.08
C ALA A 177 -7.82 11.52 -7.01
N VAL A 178 -8.55 10.42 -6.91
CA VAL A 178 -8.25 9.20 -7.69
C VAL A 178 -8.52 9.38 -9.19
N LYS A 179 -9.51 10.19 -9.59
CA LYS A 179 -9.78 10.49 -11.01
C LYS A 179 -8.62 11.22 -11.70
N VAL A 180 -7.81 11.94 -10.94
CA VAL A 180 -6.64 12.67 -11.47
C VAL A 180 -5.35 11.86 -11.24
N MET A 181 -5.11 11.40 -10.03
CA MET A 181 -3.85 10.75 -9.64
C MET A 181 -3.64 9.43 -10.37
N MET A 182 -4.67 8.59 -10.52
CA MET A 182 -4.50 7.26 -11.09
C MET A 182 -4.21 7.24 -12.60
N PRO A 183 -4.92 8.01 -13.45
CA PRO A 183 -4.53 8.13 -14.85
C PRO A 183 -3.13 8.74 -15.02
N THR A 184 -2.80 9.76 -14.21
CA THR A 184 -1.49 10.40 -14.25
C THR A 184 -0.39 9.42 -13.86
N LEU A 185 -0.60 8.63 -12.80
CA LEU A 185 0.31 7.56 -12.37
C LEU A 185 0.55 6.55 -13.49
N PHE A 186 -0.51 6.06 -14.15
CA PHE A 186 -0.37 5.10 -15.22
C PHE A 186 0.40 5.67 -16.43
N PHE A 187 0.10 6.91 -16.80
CA PHE A 187 0.82 7.60 -17.88
C PHE A 187 2.31 7.78 -17.56
N MET A 188 2.64 8.23 -16.33
CA MET A 188 4.01 8.33 -15.87
C MET A 188 4.71 6.97 -15.92
N LEU A 189 4.05 5.91 -15.43
CA LEU A 189 4.62 4.55 -15.41
C LEU A 189 4.95 4.03 -16.80
N VAL A 190 4.01 4.15 -17.74
CA VAL A 190 4.22 3.68 -19.13
C VAL A 190 5.35 4.45 -19.79
N THR A 191 5.38 5.78 -19.61
CA THR A 191 6.47 6.63 -20.12
C THR A 191 7.81 6.18 -19.54
N MET A 192 7.84 5.85 -18.26
CA MET A 192 9.04 5.36 -17.61
C MET A 192 9.52 4.02 -18.16
N VAL A 193 8.61 3.06 -18.39
CA VAL A 193 8.95 1.77 -19.01
C VAL A 193 9.53 1.97 -20.40
N ILE A 194 8.93 2.86 -21.22
CA ILE A 194 9.45 3.16 -22.56
C ILE A 194 10.86 3.73 -22.48
N TYR A 195 11.11 4.67 -21.57
CA TYR A 195 12.44 5.23 -21.39
C TYR A 195 13.46 4.19 -20.90
N ALA A 196 13.10 3.40 -19.88
CA ALA A 196 13.96 2.35 -19.34
C ALA A 196 14.27 1.27 -20.39
N ALA A 197 13.35 0.99 -21.31
CA ALA A 197 13.54 0.08 -22.42
C ALA A 197 14.54 0.59 -23.47
N VAL A 198 14.63 1.91 -23.66
CA VAL A 198 15.56 2.53 -24.62
C VAL A 198 16.95 2.71 -24.03
N VAL A 199 17.03 3.08 -22.75
CA VAL A 199 18.29 3.50 -22.12
C VAL A 199 18.96 2.40 -21.30
N GLY A 200 18.18 1.50 -20.69
CA GLY A 200 18.69 0.44 -19.81
C GLY A 200 18.84 -0.93 -20.47
N ASP A 201 19.16 -1.94 -19.67
CA ASP A 201 19.28 -3.33 -20.10
C ASP A 201 17.93 -4.08 -20.02
N LEU A 202 17.08 -3.84 -21.02
CA LEU A 202 15.76 -4.48 -21.08
C LEU A 202 15.85 -6.01 -21.22
N GLY A 203 16.83 -6.52 -21.98
CA GLY A 203 16.97 -7.96 -22.22
C GLY A 203 17.23 -8.73 -20.93
N ARG A 204 18.13 -8.21 -20.09
CA ARG A 204 18.39 -8.79 -18.77
C ARG A 204 17.21 -8.61 -17.82
N ALA A 205 16.50 -7.49 -17.87
CA ALA A 205 15.29 -7.28 -17.07
C ALA A 205 14.17 -8.26 -17.42
N LEU A 206 13.92 -8.50 -18.71
CA LEU A 206 12.92 -9.47 -19.18
C LEU A 206 13.30 -10.89 -18.76
N THR A 207 14.57 -11.26 -18.93
CA THR A 207 15.09 -12.55 -18.48
C THR A 207 14.90 -12.71 -16.97
N PHE A 208 15.29 -11.71 -16.19
CA PHE A 208 15.17 -11.73 -14.74
C PHE A 208 13.72 -11.84 -14.25
N LEU A 209 12.79 -11.11 -14.85
CA LEU A 209 11.39 -11.08 -14.42
C LEU A 209 10.53 -12.25 -14.92
N PHE A 210 10.87 -12.80 -16.09
CA PHE A 210 9.99 -13.74 -16.80
C PHE A 210 10.60 -15.11 -17.08
N GLN A 211 11.90 -15.31 -16.83
CA GLN A 211 12.53 -16.64 -16.89
C GLN A 211 12.67 -17.21 -15.47
N PRO A 212 11.78 -18.14 -15.04
CA PRO A 212 11.81 -18.65 -13.68
C PRO A 212 13.01 -19.59 -13.45
N ASP A 213 13.79 -19.32 -12.40
CA ASP A 213 14.80 -20.23 -11.86
C ASP A 213 14.28 -20.87 -10.56
N PHE A 214 13.73 -22.09 -10.69
CA PHE A 214 13.17 -22.82 -9.54
C PHE A 214 14.23 -23.25 -8.52
N SER A 215 15.53 -23.20 -8.84
CA SER A 215 16.58 -23.50 -7.86
C SER A 215 16.67 -22.45 -6.75
N LYS A 216 16.14 -21.25 -6.98
CA LYS A 216 16.08 -20.16 -6.01
C LYS A 216 14.88 -20.25 -5.05
N VAL A 217 13.91 -21.14 -5.33
CA VAL A 217 12.68 -21.23 -4.55
C VAL A 217 12.91 -21.98 -3.25
N ASN A 218 12.56 -21.34 -2.15
CA ASN A 218 12.51 -21.94 -0.81
C ASN A 218 11.25 -21.46 -0.07
N SER A 219 11.04 -21.96 1.15
CA SER A 219 9.86 -21.60 1.96
C SER A 219 9.74 -20.10 2.23
N GLN A 220 10.86 -19.37 2.32
CA GLN A 220 10.86 -17.92 2.53
C GLN A 220 10.41 -17.18 1.27
N VAL A 221 10.83 -17.62 0.07
CA VAL A 221 10.36 -17.07 -1.21
C VAL A 221 8.85 -17.22 -1.36
N VAL A 222 8.31 -18.40 -1.01
CA VAL A 222 6.86 -18.66 -1.07
C VAL A 222 6.11 -17.75 -0.08
N LEU A 223 6.61 -17.65 1.16
CA LEU A 223 6.00 -16.80 2.18
C LEU A 223 6.05 -15.31 1.78
N ALA A 224 7.17 -14.85 1.22
CA ALA A 224 7.33 -13.50 0.71
C ALA A 224 6.35 -13.21 -0.43
N ALA A 225 6.16 -14.15 -1.36
CA ALA A 225 5.21 -14.02 -2.45
C ALA A 225 3.76 -13.91 -1.95
N PHE A 226 3.41 -14.68 -0.92
CA PHE A 226 2.08 -14.62 -0.31
C PHE A 226 1.86 -13.30 0.44
N GLY A 227 2.83 -12.87 1.24
CA GLY A 227 2.79 -11.57 1.91
C GLY A 227 2.68 -10.41 0.92
N GLN A 228 3.47 -10.45 -0.15
CA GLN A 228 3.43 -9.48 -1.24
C GLN A 228 2.05 -9.45 -1.92
N ALA A 229 1.44 -10.60 -2.21
CA ALA A 229 0.10 -10.65 -2.81
C ALA A 229 -0.98 -9.97 -1.95
N PHE A 230 -0.96 -10.18 -0.63
CA PHE A 230 -1.93 -9.57 0.28
C PHE A 230 -1.70 -8.07 0.43
N PHE A 231 -0.44 -7.66 0.57
CA PHE A 231 -0.07 -6.26 0.69
C PHE A 231 -0.38 -5.47 -0.58
N SER A 232 -0.03 -6.02 -1.75
CA SER A 232 -0.27 -5.43 -3.09
C SER A 232 -1.76 -5.16 -3.31
N VAL A 233 -2.63 -6.15 -3.10
CA VAL A 233 -4.07 -5.98 -3.33
C VAL A 233 -4.75 -5.21 -2.17
N SER A 234 -4.01 -4.83 -1.13
CA SER A 234 -4.52 -4.14 0.07
C SER A 234 -5.67 -4.90 0.76
N VAL A 235 -5.52 -6.22 0.91
CA VAL A 235 -6.50 -7.09 1.58
C VAL A 235 -6.04 -7.55 2.95
N GLY A 236 -6.99 -7.91 3.83
CA GLY A 236 -6.71 -8.44 5.17
C GLY A 236 -6.70 -7.37 6.26
N ILE A 237 -6.88 -6.09 5.92
CA ILE A 237 -7.07 -4.99 6.90
C ILE A 237 -8.36 -4.21 6.64
N ALA A 238 -9.31 -4.78 5.89
CA ALA A 238 -10.67 -4.26 5.68
C ALA A 238 -10.78 -2.91 4.94
N ASN A 239 -9.71 -2.47 4.26
CA ASN A 239 -9.75 -1.27 3.41
C ASN A 239 -10.75 -1.45 2.25
N MET A 240 -10.68 -2.60 1.57
CA MET A 240 -11.56 -2.90 0.44
C MET A 240 -13.00 -3.13 0.91
N MET A 241 -13.18 -3.62 2.14
CA MET A 241 -14.50 -3.69 2.76
C MET A 241 -15.12 -2.30 2.95
N ALA A 242 -14.34 -1.31 3.40
CA ALA A 242 -14.82 0.06 3.51
C ALA A 242 -15.19 0.67 2.15
N TYR A 243 -14.40 0.41 1.11
CA TYR A 243 -14.71 0.87 -0.26
C TYR A 243 -15.93 0.16 -0.85
N GLY A 244 -16.08 -1.13 -0.53
CA GLY A 244 -17.24 -1.93 -0.90
C GLY A 244 -18.55 -1.40 -0.32
N ALA A 245 -18.51 -0.77 0.87
CA ALA A 245 -19.68 -0.19 1.52
C ALA A 245 -20.42 0.85 0.67
N TYR A 246 -19.71 1.55 -0.22
CA TYR A 246 -20.27 2.56 -1.13
C TYR A 246 -20.60 2.00 -2.53
N MET A 247 -20.38 0.70 -2.76
CA MET A 247 -20.65 0.05 -4.04
C MET A 247 -22.16 -0.13 -4.29
N ASP A 248 -22.58 0.15 -5.52
CA ASP A 248 -23.95 -0.13 -5.94
C ASP A 248 -24.24 -1.65 -5.98
N ARG A 249 -25.44 -2.05 -5.54
CA ARG A 249 -25.85 -3.46 -5.46
C ARG A 249 -25.89 -4.16 -6.82
N SER A 250 -26.11 -3.44 -7.92
CA SER A 250 -26.12 -3.96 -9.29
C SER A 250 -24.73 -4.24 -9.87
N THR A 251 -23.66 -3.76 -9.21
CA THR A 251 -22.29 -3.92 -9.73
C THR A 251 -21.90 -5.40 -9.79
N ASN A 252 -21.35 -5.85 -10.92
CA ASN A 252 -20.76 -7.18 -11.02
C ASN A 252 -19.46 -7.26 -10.20
N LEU A 253 -19.54 -7.90 -9.03
CA LEU A 253 -18.44 -7.94 -8.06
C LEU A 253 -17.25 -8.79 -8.53
N PRO A 254 -17.41 -10.04 -9.02
CA PRO A 254 -16.30 -10.81 -9.56
C PRO A 254 -15.54 -10.09 -10.68
N ALA A 255 -16.26 -9.48 -11.62
CA ALA A 255 -15.65 -8.73 -12.72
C ALA A 255 -14.88 -7.49 -12.21
N SER A 256 -15.44 -6.77 -11.23
CA SER A 256 -14.75 -5.64 -10.62
C SER A 256 -13.50 -6.06 -9.85
N ALA A 257 -13.56 -7.14 -9.07
CA ALA A 257 -12.42 -7.67 -8.34
C ALA A 257 -11.29 -8.12 -9.28
N ALA A 258 -11.63 -8.81 -10.38
CA ALA A 258 -10.67 -9.22 -11.40
C ALA A 258 -9.99 -8.01 -12.08
N MET A 259 -10.73 -6.93 -12.36
CA MET A 259 -10.15 -5.70 -12.91
C MET A 259 -9.21 -5.01 -11.92
N ILE A 260 -9.57 -4.96 -10.63
CA ILE A 260 -8.73 -4.37 -9.58
C ILE A 260 -7.40 -5.13 -9.49
N VAL A 261 -7.47 -6.45 -9.33
CA VAL A 261 -6.30 -7.33 -9.24
C VAL A 261 -5.46 -7.31 -10.51
N GLY A 262 -6.10 -7.30 -11.68
CA GLY A 262 -5.39 -7.22 -12.96
C GLY A 262 -4.62 -5.92 -13.13
N ALA A 263 -5.24 -4.77 -12.78
CA ALA A 263 -4.57 -3.48 -12.82
C ALA A 263 -3.43 -3.38 -11.79
N ASP A 264 -3.66 -3.87 -10.56
CA ASP A 264 -2.65 -3.98 -9.50
C ASP A 264 -1.40 -4.76 -9.97
N THR A 265 -1.64 -5.95 -10.50
CA THR A 265 -0.60 -6.83 -11.03
C THR A 265 0.14 -6.20 -12.21
N ALA A 266 -0.59 -5.57 -13.14
CA ALA A 266 0.01 -4.89 -14.28
C ALA A 266 0.94 -3.76 -13.84
N VAL A 267 0.54 -2.96 -12.85
CA VAL A 267 1.39 -1.89 -12.30
C VAL A 267 2.64 -2.46 -11.63
N ALA A 268 2.53 -3.57 -10.88
CA ALA A 268 3.70 -4.21 -10.27
C ALA A 268 4.72 -4.68 -11.32
N LEU A 269 4.25 -5.36 -12.38
CA LEU A 269 5.12 -5.82 -13.46
C LEU A 269 5.73 -4.66 -14.25
N LEU A 270 4.94 -3.62 -14.56
CA LEU A 270 5.43 -2.42 -15.24
C LEU A 270 6.44 -1.66 -14.37
N ALA A 271 6.25 -1.60 -13.05
CA ALA A 271 7.23 -1.00 -12.14
C ALA A 271 8.54 -1.78 -12.16
N GLY A 272 8.47 -3.12 -12.16
CA GLY A 272 9.65 -3.96 -12.39
C GLY A 272 10.36 -3.59 -13.71
N LEU A 273 9.63 -3.45 -14.81
CA LEU A 273 10.18 -3.07 -16.10
C LEU A 273 10.68 -1.62 -16.18
N ALA A 274 10.21 -0.73 -15.31
CA ALA A 274 10.74 0.63 -15.20
C ALA A 274 12.06 0.67 -14.40
N ILE A 275 12.24 -0.24 -13.44
CA ILE A 275 13.36 -0.24 -12.49
C ILE A 275 14.51 -1.15 -12.94
N PHE A 276 14.21 -2.43 -13.24
CA PHE A 276 15.23 -3.46 -13.50
C PHE A 276 16.19 -3.13 -14.64
N PRO A 277 15.75 -2.59 -15.80
CA PRO A 277 16.67 -2.25 -16.88
C PRO A 277 17.75 -1.25 -16.46
N ILE A 278 17.37 -0.25 -15.68
CA ILE A 278 18.27 0.81 -15.23
C ILE A 278 19.26 0.27 -14.21
N ILE A 279 18.79 -0.44 -13.18
CA ILE A 279 19.71 -0.95 -12.15
C ILE A 279 20.70 -1.99 -12.71
N PHE A 280 20.27 -2.84 -13.65
CA PHE A 280 21.13 -3.85 -14.25
C PHE A 280 22.19 -3.27 -15.18
N MET A 281 21.89 -2.16 -15.86
CA MET A 281 22.86 -1.43 -16.67
C MET A 281 24.06 -0.96 -15.83
N TYR A 282 23.83 -0.53 -14.58
CA TYR A 282 24.90 -0.10 -13.66
C TYR A 282 25.47 -1.23 -12.80
N GLY A 283 25.09 -2.49 -13.07
CA GLY A 283 25.55 -3.63 -12.29
C GLY A 283 25.10 -3.61 -10.82
N LEU A 284 24.06 -2.83 -10.51
CA LEU A 284 23.52 -2.73 -9.16
C LEU A 284 22.70 -3.99 -8.86
N GLU A 285 23.05 -4.66 -7.77
CA GLU A 285 22.23 -5.76 -7.27
C GLU A 285 20.96 -5.18 -6.63
N PRO A 286 19.79 -5.79 -6.84
CA PRO A 286 18.55 -5.38 -6.19
C PRO A 286 18.51 -5.74 -4.68
N ALA A 287 19.69 -5.84 -4.03
CA ALA A 287 19.89 -6.39 -2.70
C ALA A 287 20.23 -5.28 -1.69
N GLY A 288 19.24 -4.92 -0.88
CA GLY A 288 19.36 -4.01 0.26
C GLY A 288 17.97 -3.61 0.68
N GLY A 289 17.71 -3.58 1.99
CA GLY A 289 16.37 -3.57 2.57
C GLY A 289 15.42 -2.42 2.15
N PRO A 290 14.32 -2.21 2.88
CA PRO A 290 13.26 -1.25 2.54
C PRO A 290 13.74 0.19 2.17
N GLY A 291 14.84 0.67 2.76
CA GLY A 291 15.43 1.98 2.45
C GLY A 291 16.25 2.05 1.15
N LEU A 292 16.61 0.91 0.55
CA LEU A 292 17.53 0.87 -0.59
C LEU A 292 16.95 1.51 -1.85
N VAL A 293 15.65 1.45 -2.07
CA VAL A 293 15.01 2.17 -3.18
C VAL A 293 15.25 3.69 -3.08
N PHE A 294 15.38 4.23 -1.86
CA PHE A 294 15.70 5.63 -1.61
C PHE A 294 17.21 5.91 -1.62
N MET A 295 18.06 4.91 -1.85
CA MET A 295 19.51 5.08 -2.00
C MET A 295 19.93 4.73 -3.44
N THR A 296 19.69 3.49 -3.85
CA THR A 296 20.15 2.89 -5.11
C THR A 296 19.43 3.44 -6.34
N LEU A 297 18.12 3.69 -6.29
CA LEU A 297 17.42 4.22 -7.47
C LEU A 297 17.78 5.70 -7.74
N PRO A 298 17.74 6.62 -6.76
CA PRO A 298 18.23 7.98 -6.94
C PRO A 298 19.67 8.02 -7.45
N PHE A 299 20.56 7.17 -6.90
CA PHE A 299 21.92 7.01 -7.40
C PHE A 299 21.94 6.59 -8.87
N ALA A 300 21.24 5.52 -9.24
CA ALA A 300 21.19 5.04 -10.61
C ALA A 300 20.65 6.12 -11.57
N PHE A 301 19.62 6.86 -11.16
CA PHE A 301 19.04 7.95 -11.94
C PHE A 301 20.01 9.13 -12.11
N GLY A 302 20.87 9.40 -11.12
CA GLY A 302 21.91 10.42 -11.24
C GLY A 302 22.95 10.12 -12.32
N GLN A 303 23.13 8.84 -12.68
CA GLN A 303 24.13 8.39 -13.66
C GLN A 303 23.60 8.31 -15.10
N VAL A 304 22.28 8.36 -15.30
CA VAL A 304 21.64 8.20 -16.61
C VAL A 304 21.44 9.56 -17.29
N THR A 305 21.63 9.63 -18.61
CA THR A 305 21.31 10.85 -19.40
C THR A 305 19.83 11.23 -19.27
N GLY A 306 19.55 12.37 -18.65
CA GLY A 306 18.17 12.80 -18.34
C GLY A 306 17.56 12.09 -17.12
N GLY A 307 18.35 11.32 -16.39
CA GLY A 307 17.90 10.48 -15.30
C GLY A 307 17.40 11.27 -14.08
N LEU A 308 17.85 12.51 -13.84
CA LEU A 308 17.26 13.37 -12.81
C LEU A 308 15.77 13.66 -13.08
N VAL A 309 15.41 13.96 -14.33
CA VAL A 309 14.00 14.17 -14.73
C VAL A 309 13.21 12.88 -14.56
N PHE A 310 13.77 11.77 -15.05
CA PHE A 310 13.16 10.45 -14.91
C PHE A 310 12.93 10.07 -13.44
N GLY A 311 13.92 10.31 -12.59
CA GLY A 311 13.84 10.03 -11.16
C GLY A 311 12.88 10.96 -10.43
N THR A 312 12.80 12.24 -10.78
CA THR A 312 11.74 13.13 -10.27
C THR A 312 10.36 12.58 -10.63
N VAL A 313 10.14 12.17 -11.88
CA VAL A 313 8.88 11.55 -12.31
C VAL A 313 8.60 10.26 -11.53
N PHE A 314 9.62 9.43 -11.29
CA PHE A 314 9.49 8.20 -10.49
C PHE A 314 9.00 8.48 -9.06
N PHE A 315 9.61 9.42 -8.36
CA PHE A 315 9.24 9.71 -6.97
C PHE A 315 7.92 10.47 -6.86
N VAL A 316 7.56 11.29 -7.86
CA VAL A 316 6.20 11.87 -7.95
C VAL A 316 5.16 10.79 -8.18
N LEU A 317 5.44 9.82 -9.05
CA LEU A 317 4.60 8.64 -9.26
C LEU A 317 4.45 7.84 -7.97
N LEU A 318 5.56 7.58 -7.28
CA LEU A 318 5.57 6.85 -6.00
C LEU A 318 4.79 7.60 -4.91
N PHE A 319 4.89 8.94 -4.88
CA PHE A 319 4.10 9.80 -4.00
C PHE A 319 2.60 9.71 -4.31
N PHE A 320 2.19 9.74 -5.57
CA PHE A 320 0.79 9.57 -5.95
C PHE A 320 0.25 8.20 -5.53
N ALA A 321 1.02 7.14 -5.79
CA ALA A 321 0.68 5.77 -5.39
C ALA A 321 0.56 5.66 -3.86
N ALA A 322 1.52 6.25 -3.13
CA ALA A 322 1.48 6.26 -1.68
C ALA A 322 0.25 7.01 -1.14
N LEU A 323 -0.04 8.18 -1.70
CA LEU A 323 -1.15 9.02 -1.25
C LEU A 323 -2.51 8.34 -1.50
N THR A 324 -2.72 7.71 -2.66
CA THR A 324 -3.99 7.01 -2.95
C THR A 324 -4.21 5.80 -2.03
N SER A 325 -3.17 5.01 -1.75
CA SER A 325 -3.28 3.91 -0.78
C SER A 325 -3.51 4.41 0.64
N ALA A 326 -2.84 5.50 1.06
CA ALA A 326 -3.01 6.08 2.39
C ALA A 326 -4.44 6.60 2.61
N ILE A 327 -5.06 7.19 1.58
CA ILE A 327 -6.48 7.56 1.60
C ILE A 327 -7.37 6.32 1.80
N GLY A 328 -7.04 5.21 1.13
CA GLY A 328 -7.71 3.91 1.31
C GLY A 328 -7.61 3.35 2.72
N MET A 329 -6.40 3.35 3.30
CA MET A 329 -6.15 2.90 4.67
C MET A 329 -6.87 3.77 5.70
N LEU A 330 -6.96 5.08 5.49
CA LEU A 330 -7.67 5.99 6.39
C LEU A 330 -9.20 5.80 6.33
N GLU A 331 -9.74 5.30 5.21
CA GLU A 331 -11.18 5.20 5.01
C GLU A 331 -11.84 4.18 5.94
N ALA A 332 -11.20 3.03 6.20
CA ALA A 332 -11.72 2.01 7.09
C ALA A 332 -12.02 2.53 8.52
N PRO A 333 -11.08 3.21 9.21
CA PRO A 333 -11.37 3.80 10.51
C PRO A 333 -12.29 5.03 10.42
N VAL A 334 -12.25 5.84 9.34
CA VAL A 334 -13.20 6.96 9.15
C VAL A 334 -14.63 6.46 9.08
N ALA A 335 -14.89 5.44 8.25
CA ALA A 335 -16.20 4.86 8.07
C ALA A 335 -16.70 4.25 9.39
N TRP A 336 -15.84 3.51 10.09
CA TRP A 336 -16.16 2.97 11.41
C TRP A 336 -16.52 4.07 12.41
N LEU A 337 -15.69 5.10 12.57
CA LEU A 337 -15.96 6.19 13.52
C LEU A 337 -17.24 6.95 13.16
N SER A 338 -17.50 7.16 11.88
CA SER A 338 -18.72 7.83 11.40
C SER A 338 -19.98 7.04 11.74
N ASP A 339 -19.91 5.71 11.70
CA ASP A 339 -21.06 4.83 12.02
C ASP A 339 -21.23 4.58 13.51
N ALA A 340 -20.12 4.44 14.25
CA ALA A 340 -20.12 4.08 15.66
C ALA A 340 -20.30 5.27 16.61
N THR A 341 -20.10 6.50 16.11
CA THR A 341 -20.14 7.72 16.92
C THR A 341 -21.07 8.77 16.29
N ARG A 342 -21.16 9.96 16.89
CA ARG A 342 -21.89 11.11 16.33
C ARG A 342 -20.98 12.06 15.53
N LEU A 343 -19.72 11.69 15.29
CA LEU A 343 -18.78 12.53 14.57
C LEU A 343 -19.21 12.68 13.11
N SER A 344 -19.09 13.89 12.57
CA SER A 344 -19.20 14.08 11.12
C SER A 344 -18.02 13.39 10.42
N ARG A 345 -18.15 13.03 9.13
CA ARG A 345 -17.02 12.43 8.37
C ARG A 345 -15.74 13.25 8.47
N ARG A 346 -15.84 14.58 8.43
CA ARG A 346 -14.70 15.48 8.60
C ARG A 346 -14.03 15.28 9.96
N MET A 347 -14.82 15.23 11.04
CA MET A 347 -14.28 14.99 12.38
C MET A 347 -13.75 13.57 12.54
N ALA A 348 -14.41 12.56 11.97
CA ALA A 348 -13.92 11.18 11.97
C ALA A 348 -12.57 11.06 11.25
N ALA A 349 -12.39 11.72 10.10
CA ALA A 349 -11.12 11.78 9.38
C ALA A 349 -10.03 12.51 10.16
N LEU A 350 -10.35 13.62 10.82
CA LEU A 350 -9.40 14.31 11.69
C LEU A 350 -9.02 13.43 12.89
N THR A 351 -9.98 12.74 13.53
CA THR A 351 -9.70 11.87 14.68
C THR A 351 -8.86 10.66 14.28
N ALA A 352 -9.27 9.89 13.27
CA ALA A 352 -8.50 8.74 12.79
C ALA A 352 -7.13 9.17 12.27
N GLY A 353 -7.08 10.28 11.53
CA GLY A 353 -5.86 10.88 11.01
C GLY A 353 -4.89 11.30 12.10
N SER A 354 -5.36 11.97 13.15
CA SER A 354 -4.53 12.37 14.29
C SER A 354 -3.98 11.17 15.07
N ILE A 355 -4.78 10.11 15.25
CA ILE A 355 -4.29 8.87 15.90
C ILE A 355 -3.19 8.22 15.05
N ALA A 356 -3.44 8.05 13.76
CA ALA A 356 -2.46 7.48 12.83
C ALA A 356 -1.20 8.35 12.71
N PHE A 357 -1.35 9.67 12.73
CA PHE A 357 -0.23 10.62 12.70
C PHE A 357 0.62 10.53 13.97
N THR A 358 0.02 10.47 15.16
CA THR A 358 0.78 10.28 16.41
C THR A 358 1.59 8.98 16.40
N LEU A 359 1.00 7.88 15.90
CA LEU A 359 1.74 6.63 15.73
C LEU A 359 2.83 6.76 14.66
N CYS A 360 2.56 7.47 13.57
CA CYS A 360 3.56 7.77 12.55
C CYS A 360 4.74 8.57 13.12
N LEU A 361 4.49 9.54 14.01
CA LEU A 361 5.56 10.27 14.69
C LEU A 361 6.44 9.32 15.51
N LEU A 362 5.86 8.37 16.24
CA LEU A 362 6.66 7.34 16.95
C LEU A 362 7.50 6.51 15.97
N ALA A 363 6.94 6.13 14.82
CA ALA A 363 7.67 5.39 13.79
C ALA A 363 8.79 6.24 13.15
N ALA A 364 8.53 7.50 12.80
CA ALA A 364 9.51 8.41 12.22
C ALA A 364 10.64 8.74 13.20
N LEU A 365 10.31 8.95 14.48
CA LEU A 365 11.30 9.22 15.52
C LEU A 365 12.14 7.99 15.87
N SER A 366 11.67 6.77 15.55
CA SER A 366 12.46 5.54 15.76
C SER A 366 13.70 5.43 14.87
N PHE A 367 13.88 6.33 13.90
CA PHE A 367 15.12 6.45 13.14
C PHE A 367 16.13 7.45 13.72
N ASN A 368 15.72 8.30 14.67
CA ASN A 368 16.54 9.39 15.21
C ASN A 368 16.46 9.47 16.74
N GLU A 369 15.59 10.33 17.28
CA GLU A 369 15.46 10.61 18.71
C GLU A 369 15.13 9.36 19.55
N LEU A 370 14.50 8.36 18.94
CA LEU A 370 14.14 7.08 19.55
C LEU A 370 14.93 5.88 18.98
N ALA A 371 16.03 6.10 18.25
CA ALA A 371 16.80 5.03 17.60
C ALA A 371 17.35 3.96 18.55
N GLY A 372 17.52 4.28 19.84
CA GLY A 372 17.93 3.33 20.88
C GLY A 372 16.79 2.71 21.69
N PHE A 373 15.53 3.06 21.39
CA PHE A 373 14.38 2.60 22.16
C PHE A 373 13.66 1.45 21.44
N TYR A 374 13.77 0.25 22.00
CA TYR A 374 13.15 -0.98 21.47
C TYR A 374 12.03 -1.46 22.41
N PRO A 375 10.75 -1.09 22.15
CA PRO A 375 9.65 -1.31 23.09
C PRO A 375 9.46 -2.77 23.52
N LEU A 376 9.78 -3.71 22.61
CA LEU A 376 9.62 -5.15 22.81
C LEU A 376 10.97 -5.89 22.73
N GLY A 377 12.10 -5.19 22.91
CA GLY A 377 13.45 -5.75 22.73
C GLY A 377 13.80 -6.90 23.68
N THR A 378 13.02 -7.11 24.76
CA THR A 378 13.16 -8.27 25.65
C THR A 378 12.70 -9.59 25.03
N ILE A 379 11.94 -9.54 23.93
CA ILE A 379 11.47 -10.71 23.20
C ILE A 379 12.40 -10.89 22.00
N SER A 380 12.99 -12.08 21.86
CA SER A 380 14.02 -12.37 20.85
C SER A 380 13.61 -12.02 19.41
N ILE A 381 12.34 -12.24 19.03
CA ILE A 381 11.84 -11.92 17.68
C ILE A 381 11.76 -10.41 17.39
N PHE A 382 11.74 -9.58 18.44
CA PHE A 382 11.63 -8.13 18.38
C PHE A 382 12.91 -7.41 18.84
N GLU A 383 14.01 -8.15 18.96
CA GLU A 383 15.32 -7.59 19.24
C GLU A 383 15.69 -6.56 18.17
N ASN A 384 16.17 -5.38 18.61
CA ASN A 384 16.56 -4.25 17.75
C ASN A 384 15.46 -3.73 16.82
N LYS A 385 14.18 -3.94 17.15
CA LYS A 385 13.04 -3.41 16.37
C LYS A 385 12.48 -2.15 17.01
N GLY A 386 12.63 -1.02 16.33
CA GLY A 386 12.02 0.25 16.71
C GLY A 386 10.51 0.24 16.42
N PHE A 387 9.84 1.37 16.67
CA PHE A 387 8.40 1.49 16.40
C PHE A 387 8.04 1.25 14.93
N PHE A 388 8.85 1.77 13.99
CA PHE A 388 8.62 1.54 12.56
C PHE A 388 8.63 0.04 12.23
N ASP A 389 9.66 -0.68 12.65
CA ASP A 389 9.81 -2.12 12.40
C ASP A 389 8.68 -2.93 13.03
N LEU A 390 8.27 -2.58 14.25
CA LEU A 390 7.19 -3.25 14.96
C LEU A 390 5.85 -3.07 14.23
N PHE A 391 5.56 -1.88 13.71
CA PHE A 391 4.32 -1.64 12.97
C PHE A 391 4.32 -2.37 11.63
N VAL A 392 5.43 -2.32 10.89
CA VAL A 392 5.59 -3.07 9.64
C VAL A 392 5.41 -4.57 9.90
N TYR A 393 6.07 -5.11 10.91
CA TYR A 393 5.99 -6.52 11.28
C TYR A 393 4.58 -6.92 11.71
N ALA A 394 3.95 -6.13 12.59
CA ALA A 394 2.59 -6.40 13.06
C ALA A 394 1.59 -6.48 11.90
N VAL A 395 1.64 -5.50 10.98
CA VAL A 395 0.70 -5.44 9.87
C VAL A 395 0.96 -6.53 8.84
N THR A 396 2.19 -6.67 8.38
CA THR A 396 2.53 -7.55 7.24
C THR A 396 2.60 -9.02 7.62
N GLN A 397 3.09 -9.35 8.82
CA GLN A 397 3.30 -10.75 9.25
C GLN A 397 2.12 -11.32 10.05
N PHE A 398 1.31 -10.47 10.69
CA PHE A 398 0.17 -10.93 11.49
C PHE A 398 -1.17 -10.43 10.99
N LEU A 399 -1.41 -9.11 10.97
CA LEU A 399 -2.75 -8.56 10.77
C LEU A 399 -3.31 -8.88 9.38
N MET A 400 -2.53 -8.69 8.31
CA MET A 400 -3.00 -8.98 6.94
C MET A 400 -3.24 -10.48 6.71
N PRO A 401 -2.30 -11.42 7.03
CA PRO A 401 -2.54 -12.85 6.87
C PRO A 401 -3.72 -13.36 7.72
N ILE A 402 -3.76 -12.99 9.01
CA ILE A 402 -4.85 -13.38 9.90
C ILE A 402 -6.17 -12.79 9.43
N GLY A 403 -6.17 -11.52 9.03
CA GLY A 403 -7.36 -10.85 8.54
C GLY A 403 -7.92 -11.45 7.27
N GLY A 404 -7.06 -11.83 6.31
CA GLY A 404 -7.50 -12.54 5.12
C GLY A 404 -8.05 -13.94 5.44
N MET A 405 -7.40 -14.70 6.33
CA MET A 405 -7.93 -15.98 6.80
C MET A 405 -9.29 -15.81 7.48
N LEU A 406 -9.43 -14.84 8.39
CA LEU A 406 -10.70 -14.55 9.07
C LEU A 406 -11.79 -14.15 8.09
N THR A 407 -11.46 -13.33 7.08
CA THR A 407 -12.39 -12.90 6.04
C THR A 407 -12.87 -14.10 5.21
N VAL A 408 -11.97 -15.00 4.81
CA VAL A 408 -12.31 -16.22 4.07
C VAL A 408 -13.15 -17.17 4.91
N VAL A 409 -12.80 -17.40 6.18
CA VAL A 409 -13.58 -18.23 7.09
C VAL A 409 -14.99 -17.64 7.28
N PHE A 410 -15.07 -16.33 7.47
CA PHE A 410 -16.34 -15.64 7.63
C PHE A 410 -17.21 -15.76 6.38
N ALA A 411 -16.69 -15.36 5.21
CA ALA A 411 -17.45 -15.40 3.96
C ALA A 411 -17.77 -16.82 3.48
N GLY A 412 -16.81 -17.74 3.57
CA GLY A 412 -16.95 -19.10 3.03
C GLY A 412 -17.77 -20.05 3.89
N TRP A 413 -17.71 -19.91 5.23
CA TRP A 413 -18.31 -20.89 6.16
C TRP A 413 -19.44 -20.33 7.01
N LEU A 414 -19.45 -19.01 7.26
CA LEU A 414 -20.39 -18.41 8.21
C LEU A 414 -21.52 -17.64 7.53
N VAL A 415 -21.24 -17.02 6.37
CA VAL A 415 -22.25 -16.37 5.54
C VAL A 415 -23.10 -17.45 4.85
N LYS A 416 -24.43 -17.29 4.86
CA LYS A 416 -25.33 -18.25 4.19
C LYS A 416 -25.09 -18.21 2.67
N LYS A 417 -25.12 -19.37 1.99
CA LYS A 417 -24.89 -19.48 0.53
C LYS A 417 -25.79 -18.58 -0.33
N GLN A 418 -27.03 -18.35 0.10
CA GLN A 418 -27.96 -17.42 -0.58
C GLN A 418 -27.51 -15.95 -0.55
N PHE A 419 -26.48 -15.65 0.23
CA PHE A 419 -25.96 -14.31 0.51
C PHE A 419 -24.51 -14.10 0.08
N SER A 420 -23.85 -15.18 -0.31
CA SER A 420 -22.46 -15.26 -0.78
C SER A 420 -22.32 -14.94 -2.26
#